data_AF-A0A930G2W3-F1
#
_entry.id   AF-A0A930G2W3-F1
#
_cell.length_a   1.000
_cell.length_b   1.000
_cell.length_c   1.000
_cell.angle_alpha   90.00
_cell.angle_beta   90.00
_cell.angle_gamma   90.00
#
_symmetry.space_group_name_H-M   'P 1'
#
loop_
_entity.id
_entity.type
_entity.pdbx_description
1 polymer ?
#
loop_
_entity_poly.entity_id
_entity_poly.type
_entity_poly.pdbx_seq_one_letter_code
_entity_poly.pdbx_strand_id
1 'polypeptide(L)'
;ASVEDGLAKTLGIRLGDELVFVVAGIEKHLRVSSLRKLAWDSMRVNFFVLTPPGVIEDAPASYITSFHLPAAQADAASALVKRFPNLTLIDVQAVVSQLQTVVGQVANAIQFIFLFALLAGAIVLYAALLTAFDERRYELAVMRALGARRRQLEQALRVELAVIGALAGLFAALGALALGTVVSRQVFQLDLDTSLWLPVVAMCGGALFAVVVGWLGFRRLLATPPLLALRNGA
;
A
#
# COMPACT_ATOMS: atom_id res chain seq x y z
N ALA A 1 -23.51 -6.49 33.88
CA ALA A 1 -22.34 -5.84 33.28
C ALA A 1 -22.15 -6.36 31.86
N SER A 2 -21.84 -5.48 30.91
CA SER A 2 -21.46 -5.89 29.56
C SER A 2 -19.95 -5.94 29.44
N VAL A 3 -19.40 -7.09 29.05
CA VAL A 3 -17.94 -7.33 28.96
C VAL A 3 -17.51 -7.45 27.49
N GLU A 4 -16.29 -7.02 27.19
CA GLU A 4 -15.67 -7.17 25.87
C GLU A 4 -15.33 -8.64 25.56
N ASP A 5 -15.62 -9.08 24.32
CA ASP A 5 -15.51 -10.48 23.89
C ASP A 5 -14.06 -11.03 23.93
N GLY A 6 -13.06 -10.21 23.57
CA GLY A 6 -11.64 -10.55 23.65
C GLY A 6 -11.18 -10.80 25.08
N LEU A 7 -11.45 -9.86 25.99
CA LEU A 7 -11.17 -9.99 27.42
C LEU A 7 -11.87 -11.22 28.02
N ALA A 8 -13.13 -11.44 27.65
CA ALA A 8 -13.89 -12.59 28.11
C ALA A 8 -13.24 -13.92 27.68
N LYS A 9 -12.75 -14.02 26.44
CA LYS A 9 -12.01 -15.19 25.95
C LYS A 9 -10.69 -15.40 26.68
N THR A 10 -9.91 -14.33 26.89
CA THR A 10 -8.61 -14.41 27.57
C THR A 10 -8.75 -14.86 29.03
N LEU A 11 -9.79 -14.38 29.72
CA LEU A 11 -10.03 -14.67 31.14
C LEU A 11 -11.01 -15.85 31.37
N GLY A 12 -11.55 -16.45 30.31
CA GLY A 12 -12.50 -17.56 30.40
C GLY A 12 -13.89 -17.18 30.94
N ILE A 13 -14.26 -15.91 30.89
CA ILE A 13 -15.54 -15.37 31.40
C ILE A 13 -16.68 -15.76 30.46
N ARG A 14 -17.77 -16.28 31.03
CA ARG A 14 -18.98 -16.70 30.30
C ARG A 14 -20.15 -15.79 30.59
N LEU A 15 -21.15 -15.85 29.71
CA LEU A 15 -22.42 -15.17 29.92
C LEU A 15 -23.09 -15.72 31.18
N GLY A 16 -23.50 -14.84 32.08
CA GLY A 16 -24.14 -15.21 33.33
C GLY A 16 -23.21 -15.41 34.52
N ASP A 17 -21.89 -15.38 34.32
CA ASP A 17 -20.90 -15.44 35.41
C ASP A 17 -21.00 -14.23 36.33
N GLU A 18 -20.61 -14.40 37.59
CA GLU A 18 -20.51 -13.32 38.57
C GLU A 18 -19.07 -12.86 38.71
N LEU A 19 -18.85 -11.57 38.50
CA LEU A 19 -17.54 -10.92 38.61
C LEU A 19 -17.53 -9.99 39.81
N VAL A 20 -16.47 -10.05 40.60
CA VAL A 20 -16.24 -9.13 41.72
C VAL A 20 -15.25 -8.07 41.29
N PHE A 21 -15.67 -6.81 41.32
CA PHE A 21 -14.82 -5.66 41.05
C PHE A 21 -14.53 -4.91 42.34
N VAL A 22 -13.27 -4.59 42.59
CA VAL A 22 -12.88 -3.73 43.71
C VAL A 22 -12.73 -2.30 43.19
N VAL A 23 -13.64 -1.41 43.58
CA VAL A 23 -13.63 0.00 43.18
C VAL A 23 -13.48 0.86 44.42
N ALA A 24 -12.39 1.63 44.51
CA ALA A 24 -12.06 2.45 45.69
C ALA A 24 -12.09 1.66 47.02
N GLY A 25 -11.71 0.38 46.99
CA GLY A 25 -11.69 -0.51 48.16
C GLY A 25 -13.04 -1.15 48.51
N ILE A 26 -14.10 -0.89 47.74
CA ILE A 26 -15.42 -1.50 47.92
C ILE A 26 -15.63 -2.58 46.87
N GLU A 27 -15.99 -3.78 47.32
CA GLU A 27 -16.36 -4.89 46.44
C GLU A 27 -17.74 -4.66 45.82
N LYS A 28 -17.82 -4.85 44.50
CA LYS A 28 -19.04 -4.74 43.71
C LYS A 28 -19.22 -6.02 42.92
N HIS A 29 -20.30 -6.72 43.23
CA HIS A 29 -20.69 -7.97 42.58
C HIS A 29 -21.53 -7.68 41.33
N LEU A 30 -21.09 -8.16 40.18
CA LEU A 30 -21.70 -7.88 38.90
C LEU A 30 -21.85 -9.14 38.06
N ARG A 31 -23.08 -9.43 37.66
CA ARG A 31 -23.36 -10.53 36.73
C ARG A 31 -23.13 -10.11 35.28
N VAL A 32 -22.48 -10.96 34.48
CA VAL A 32 -22.24 -10.75 33.05
C VAL A 32 -23.55 -10.92 32.27
N SER A 33 -24.07 -9.83 31.73
CA SER A 33 -25.36 -9.80 31.02
C SER A 33 -25.22 -9.86 29.50
N SER A 34 -24.08 -9.44 28.96
CA SER A 34 -23.82 -9.41 27.52
C SER A 34 -22.33 -9.39 27.22
N LEU A 35 -21.93 -10.11 26.17
CA LEU A 35 -20.60 -10.03 25.57
C LEU A 35 -20.66 -9.15 24.31
N ARG A 36 -19.71 -8.22 24.18
CA ARG A 36 -19.71 -7.23 23.09
C ARG A 36 -18.37 -7.25 22.35
N LYS A 37 -18.43 -7.23 21.01
CA LYS A 37 -17.25 -7.00 20.18
C LYS A 37 -16.99 -5.50 20.06
N LEU A 38 -15.73 -5.09 20.21
CA LEU A 38 -15.31 -3.70 20.17
C LEU A 38 -14.30 -3.50 19.03
N ALA A 39 -14.48 -2.40 18.30
CA ALA A 39 -13.59 -1.96 17.22
C ALA A 39 -12.57 -0.96 17.80
N TRP A 40 -11.46 -1.49 18.34
CA TRP A 40 -10.40 -0.68 18.98
C TRP A 40 -9.65 0.22 17.99
N ASP A 41 -9.70 -0.13 16.70
CA ASP A 41 -9.21 0.63 15.56
C ASP A 41 -10.02 1.91 15.27
N SER A 42 -11.24 2.04 15.81
CA SER A 42 -12.09 3.23 15.62
C SER A 42 -11.56 4.51 16.28
N MET A 43 -10.53 4.40 17.13
CA MET A 43 -9.98 5.51 17.94
C MET A 43 -11.02 6.23 18.81
N ARG A 44 -12.18 5.59 19.03
CA ARG A 44 -13.22 6.07 19.96
C ARG A 44 -12.91 5.59 21.36
N VAL A 45 -13.35 6.37 22.34
CA VAL A 45 -13.29 5.96 23.75
C VAL A 45 -14.17 4.73 23.93
N ASN A 46 -13.56 3.61 24.29
CA ASN A 46 -14.20 2.32 24.50
C ASN A 46 -13.81 1.76 25.89
N PHE A 47 -14.70 0.98 26.48
CA PHE A 47 -14.48 0.39 27.81
C PHE A 47 -14.66 -1.13 27.76
N PHE A 48 -13.74 -1.86 28.39
CA PHE A 48 -13.77 -3.33 28.49
C PHE A 48 -14.97 -3.86 29.27
N VAL A 49 -15.44 -3.11 30.27
CA VAL A 49 -16.61 -3.45 31.08
C VAL A 49 -17.51 -2.24 31.19
N LEU A 50 -18.81 -2.42 30.94
CA LEU A 50 -19.85 -1.42 31.17
C LEU A 50 -20.81 -1.92 32.24
N THR A 51 -21.09 -1.05 33.21
CA THR A 51 -22.08 -1.30 34.27
C THR A 51 -23.39 -0.58 33.95
N PRO A 52 -24.54 -1.11 34.41
CA PRO A 52 -25.77 -0.34 34.46
C PRO A 52 -25.59 0.94 35.31
N PRO A 53 -26.40 1.98 35.05
CA PRO A 53 -26.48 3.15 35.93
C PRO A 53 -26.75 2.74 37.40
N GLY A 54 -26.23 3.51 38.36
CA GLY A 54 -26.41 3.32 39.80
C GLY A 54 -25.45 2.32 40.48
N VAL A 55 -24.61 1.59 39.75
CA VAL A 55 -23.70 0.58 40.37
C VAL A 55 -22.41 1.20 40.92
N ILE A 56 -21.86 2.18 40.21
CA ILE A 56 -20.54 2.78 40.46
C ILE A 56 -20.59 4.33 40.51
N GLU A 57 -21.78 4.92 40.60
CA GLU A 57 -21.96 6.39 40.57
C GLU A 57 -21.37 7.08 41.81
N ASP A 58 -21.33 6.39 42.95
CA ASP A 58 -20.77 6.92 44.20
C ASP A 58 -19.23 6.84 44.26
N ALA A 59 -18.58 6.25 43.26
CA ALA A 59 -17.13 6.11 43.22
C ALA A 59 -16.46 7.33 42.57
N PRO A 60 -15.22 7.70 42.98
CA PRO A 60 -14.44 8.72 42.28
C PRO A 60 -14.27 8.34 40.81
N ALA A 61 -14.69 9.23 39.91
CA ALA A 61 -14.67 9.00 38.47
C ALA A 61 -13.76 10.00 37.75
N SER A 62 -13.05 9.50 36.73
CA SER A 62 -12.42 10.34 35.71
C SER A 62 -13.27 10.29 34.45
N TYR A 63 -13.64 11.45 33.93
CA TYR A 63 -14.44 11.55 32.70
C TYR A 63 -13.50 11.69 31.51
N ILE A 64 -13.78 10.90 30.47
CA ILE A 64 -13.06 10.95 29.21
C ILE A 64 -14.07 11.09 28.08
N THR A 65 -13.76 11.95 27.12
CA THR A 65 -14.57 12.15 25.91
C THR A 65 -13.64 12.40 24.73
N SER A 66 -14.16 12.20 23.52
CA SER A 66 -13.48 12.57 22.29
C SER A 66 -14.39 13.47 21.45
N PHE A 67 -13.78 14.41 20.73
CA PHE A 67 -14.45 15.28 19.80
C PHE A 67 -13.54 15.54 18.61
N HIS A 68 -14.13 15.84 17.46
CA HIS A 68 -13.37 16.27 16.29
C HIS A 68 -13.14 17.78 16.36
N LEU A 69 -11.88 18.19 16.32
CA LEU A 69 -11.50 19.60 16.21
C LEU A 69 -11.04 19.89 14.78
N PRO A 70 -11.74 20.76 14.03
CA PRO A 70 -11.27 21.19 12.72
C PRO A 70 -9.90 21.88 12.82
N ALA A 71 -9.01 21.62 11.85
CA ALA A 71 -7.65 22.19 11.84
C ALA A 71 -7.63 23.73 11.92
N ALA A 72 -8.65 24.40 11.39
CA ALA A 72 -8.79 25.87 11.45
C ALA A 72 -8.96 26.42 12.88
N GLN A 73 -9.26 25.57 13.86
CA GLN A 73 -9.51 25.95 15.26
C GLN A 73 -8.46 25.35 16.21
N ALA A 74 -7.25 25.05 15.74
CA ALA A 74 -6.19 24.44 16.56
C ALA A 74 -5.89 25.22 17.86
N ASP A 75 -5.99 26.56 17.83
CA ASP A 75 -5.78 27.41 19.00
C ASP A 75 -6.83 27.20 20.11
N ALA A 76 -8.01 26.70 19.77
CA ALA A 76 -9.09 26.43 20.73
C ALA A 76 -8.69 25.35 21.75
N ALA A 77 -7.89 24.36 21.34
CA ALA A 77 -7.35 23.34 22.25
C ALA A 77 -6.47 23.96 23.34
N SER A 78 -5.58 24.89 22.93
CA SER A 78 -4.69 25.61 23.86
C SER A 78 -5.46 26.55 24.77
N ALA A 79 -6.52 27.21 24.27
CA ALA A 79 -7.41 28.04 25.07
C ALA A 79 -8.19 27.21 26.13
N LEU A 80 -8.61 26.00 25.77
CA LEU A 80 -9.34 25.10 26.67
C LEU A 80 -8.47 24.64 27.85
N VAL A 81 -7.22 24.22 27.59
CA VAL A 81 -6.27 23.81 28.64
C VAL A 81 -5.92 24.98 29.57
N LYS A 82 -5.78 26.21 29.02
CA LYS A 82 -5.58 27.41 29.85
C LYS A 82 -6.77 27.72 30.75
N ARG A 83 -7.99 27.48 30.28
CA ARG A 83 -9.23 27.75 31.02
C ARG A 83 -9.55 26.67 32.06
N PHE A 84 -9.20 25.42 31.77
CA PHE A 84 -9.46 24.24 32.61
C PHE A 84 -8.18 23.44 32.84
N PRO A 85 -7.38 23.79 33.87
CA PRO A 85 -6.09 23.14 34.14
C PRO A 85 -6.20 21.66 34.56
N ASN A 86 -7.39 21.22 34.96
CA ASN A 86 -7.71 19.83 35.30
C ASN A 86 -8.12 18.99 34.06
N LEU A 87 -8.09 19.58 32.86
CA LEU A 87 -8.41 18.88 31.61
C LEU A 87 -7.12 18.45 30.90
N THR A 88 -6.99 17.14 30.67
CA THR A 88 -5.92 16.57 29.86
C THR A 88 -6.41 16.37 28.43
N LEU A 89 -5.82 17.10 27.49
CA LEU A 89 -6.13 16.95 26.07
C LEU A 89 -5.10 16.03 25.41
N ILE A 90 -5.56 14.95 24.78
CA ILE A 90 -4.72 13.99 24.07
C ILE A 90 -4.90 14.21 22.57
N ASP A 91 -3.83 14.64 21.90
CA ASP A 91 -3.83 14.81 20.45
C ASP A 91 -3.58 13.47 19.74
N VAL A 92 -4.68 12.81 19.36
CA VAL A 92 -4.63 11.56 18.59
C VAL A 92 -4.10 11.79 17.17
N GLN A 93 -4.30 12.98 16.59
CA GLN A 93 -3.84 13.30 15.23
C GLN A 93 -2.32 13.33 15.16
N ALA A 94 -1.65 13.91 16.15
CA ALA A 94 -0.19 13.89 16.25
C ALA A 94 0.36 12.45 16.23
N VAL A 95 -0.22 11.55 17.03
CA VAL A 95 0.19 10.13 17.09
C VAL A 95 -0.04 9.44 15.73
N VAL A 96 -1.21 9.61 15.12
CA VAL A 96 -1.52 9.01 13.81
C VAL A 96 -0.59 9.55 12.72
N SER A 97 -0.31 10.84 12.70
CA SER A 97 0.60 11.46 11.72
C SER A 97 2.04 10.96 11.86
N GLN A 98 2.49 10.73 13.10
CA GLN A 98 3.80 10.16 13.37
C GLN A 98 3.88 8.72 12.85
N LEU A 99 2.85 7.90 13.10
CA LEU A 99 2.78 6.54 12.56
C LEU A 99 2.76 6.52 11.03
N GLN A 100 1.95 7.38 10.40
CA GLN A 100 1.93 7.54 8.94
C GLN A 100 3.31 7.90 8.38
N THR A 101 4.04 8.77 9.07
CA THR A 101 5.40 9.16 8.68
C THR A 101 6.36 7.98 8.74
N VAL A 102 6.33 7.19 9.81
CA VAL A 102 7.18 6.00 9.95
C VAL A 102 6.85 4.95 8.89
N VAL A 103 5.57 4.66 8.67
CA VAL A 103 5.13 3.74 7.61
C VAL A 103 5.56 4.24 6.23
N GLY A 104 5.44 5.55 5.97
CA GLY A 104 5.91 6.18 4.75
C GLY A 104 7.43 6.06 4.54
N GLN A 105 8.22 6.21 5.60
CA GLN A 105 9.68 6.01 5.54
C GLN A 105 10.04 4.56 5.18
N VAL A 106 9.37 3.59 5.79
CA VAL A 106 9.56 2.16 5.46
C VAL A 106 9.16 1.90 4.00
N ALA A 107 8.03 2.43 3.55
CA ALA A 107 7.59 2.32 2.16
C ALA A 107 8.61 2.91 1.18
N ASN A 108 9.16 4.10 1.49
CA ASN A 108 10.20 4.74 0.67
C ASN A 108 11.49 3.92 0.62
N ALA A 109 11.91 3.31 1.73
CA ALA A 109 13.07 2.42 1.75
C ALA A 109 12.85 1.19 0.85
N ILE A 110 11.67 0.59 0.88
CA ILE A 110 11.30 -0.53 -0.01
C ILE A 110 11.25 -0.07 -1.47
N GLN A 111 10.71 1.11 -1.76
CA GLN A 111 10.71 1.69 -3.12
C GLN A 111 12.13 1.89 -3.66
N PHE A 112 13.08 2.27 -2.80
CA PHE A 112 14.49 2.41 -3.19
C PHE A 112 15.09 1.06 -3.61
N ILE A 113 14.75 -0.02 -2.91
CA ILE A 113 15.16 -1.38 -3.30
C ILE A 113 14.52 -1.77 -4.64
N PHE A 114 13.23 -1.48 -4.84
CA PHE A 114 12.55 -1.72 -6.11
C PHE A 114 13.17 -0.96 -7.27
N LEU A 115 13.69 0.25 -7.06
CA LEU A 115 14.40 1.00 -8.09
C LEU A 115 15.62 0.22 -8.59
N PHE A 116 16.42 -0.37 -7.70
CA PHE A 116 17.55 -1.22 -8.12
C PHE A 116 17.10 -2.48 -8.85
N ALA A 117 16.03 -3.12 -8.39
CA ALA A 117 15.46 -4.28 -9.09
C ALA A 117 14.98 -3.91 -10.50
N LEU A 118 14.35 -2.74 -10.66
CA LEU A 118 13.93 -2.20 -11.95
C LEU A 118 15.14 -1.90 -12.85
N LEU A 119 16.19 -1.29 -12.31
CA LEU A 119 17.44 -1.05 -13.04
C LEU A 119 18.11 -2.35 -13.49
N ALA A 120 18.16 -3.36 -12.62
CA ALA A 120 18.66 -4.68 -12.97
C ALA A 120 17.81 -5.31 -14.09
N GLY A 121 16.48 -5.19 -14.00
CA GLY A 121 15.55 -5.58 -15.06
C GLY A 121 15.81 -4.85 -16.39
N ALA A 122 16.11 -3.55 -16.34
CA ALA A 122 16.50 -2.77 -17.52
C ALA A 122 17.77 -3.32 -18.18
N ILE A 123 18.77 -3.66 -17.37
CA ILE A 123 20.05 -4.22 -17.84
C ILE A 123 19.81 -5.60 -18.47
N VAL A 124 18.99 -6.46 -17.85
CA VAL A 124 18.63 -7.77 -18.38
C VAL A 124 17.88 -7.64 -19.72
N LEU A 125 16.89 -6.74 -19.79
CA LEU A 125 16.16 -6.46 -21.02
C LEU A 125 17.13 -5.96 -22.12
N TYR A 126 18.02 -5.05 -21.77
CA TYR A 126 19.03 -4.55 -22.69
C TYR A 126 19.95 -5.67 -23.19
N ALA A 127 20.45 -6.53 -22.31
CA ALA A 127 21.29 -7.67 -22.66
C ALA A 127 20.56 -8.66 -23.58
N ALA A 128 19.28 -8.95 -23.31
CA ALA A 128 18.45 -9.81 -24.15
C ALA A 128 18.26 -9.22 -25.56
N LEU A 129 18.11 -7.90 -25.67
CA LEU A 129 18.08 -7.22 -26.97
C LEU A 129 19.41 -7.34 -27.70
N LEU A 130 20.55 -7.21 -27.00
CA LEU A 130 21.88 -7.39 -27.61
C LEU A 130 22.05 -8.80 -28.18
N THR A 131 21.58 -9.84 -27.47
CA THR A 131 21.71 -11.22 -27.94
C THR A 131 20.82 -11.54 -29.13
N ALA A 132 19.67 -10.87 -29.25
CA ALA A 132 18.76 -11.00 -30.39
C ALA A 132 19.17 -10.16 -31.61
N PHE A 133 20.36 -9.54 -31.59
CA PHE A 133 20.79 -8.60 -32.63
C PHE A 133 21.02 -9.23 -33.99
N ASP A 134 21.71 -10.35 -34.08
CA ASP A 134 22.10 -10.90 -35.37
C ASP A 134 20.88 -11.43 -36.13
N GLU A 135 19.94 -12.04 -35.43
CA GLU A 135 18.68 -12.50 -35.98
C GLU A 135 17.79 -11.34 -36.44
N ARG A 136 17.60 -10.30 -35.61
CA ARG A 136 16.85 -9.10 -35.99
C ARG A 136 17.50 -8.34 -37.16
N ARG A 137 18.83 -8.32 -37.26
CA ARG A 137 19.52 -7.66 -38.38
C ARG A 137 19.20 -8.32 -39.71
N TYR A 138 19.18 -9.65 -39.74
CA TYR A 138 18.84 -10.40 -40.94
C TYR A 138 17.39 -10.11 -41.37
N GLU A 139 16.44 -10.17 -40.44
CA GLU A 139 15.02 -9.83 -40.71
C GLU A 139 14.85 -8.40 -41.24
N LEU A 140 15.51 -7.42 -40.61
CA LEU A 140 15.47 -6.02 -41.03
C LEU A 140 16.11 -5.81 -42.41
N ALA A 141 17.17 -6.56 -42.74
CA ALA A 141 17.81 -6.50 -44.05
C ALA A 141 16.90 -7.07 -45.15
N VAL A 142 16.23 -8.19 -44.89
CA VAL A 142 15.23 -8.79 -45.80
C VAL A 142 14.06 -7.83 -46.03
N MET A 143 13.50 -7.24 -44.95
CA MET A 143 12.42 -6.26 -45.09
C MET A 143 12.85 -5.01 -45.87
N ARG A 144 14.09 -4.54 -45.70
CA ARG A 144 14.64 -3.45 -46.52
C ARG A 144 14.79 -3.82 -47.98
N ALA A 145 15.22 -5.04 -48.29
CA ALA A 145 15.34 -5.52 -49.67
C ALA A 145 13.97 -5.59 -50.37
N LEU A 146 12.91 -5.87 -49.62
CA LEU A 146 11.51 -5.84 -50.09
C LEU A 146 10.91 -4.40 -50.17
N GLY A 147 11.70 -3.37 -49.86
CA GLY A 147 11.30 -1.96 -50.03
C GLY A 147 10.83 -1.24 -48.76
N ALA A 148 10.97 -1.85 -47.57
CA ALA A 148 10.58 -1.19 -46.31
C ALA A 148 11.47 0.03 -46.02
N ARG A 149 10.83 1.17 -45.69
CA ARG A 149 11.53 2.40 -45.33
C ARG A 149 12.08 2.31 -43.91
N ARG A 150 13.24 2.94 -43.65
CA ARG A 150 13.86 2.98 -42.31
C ARG A 150 12.89 3.40 -41.20
N ARG A 151 12.04 4.39 -41.46
CA ARG A 151 11.05 4.90 -40.49
C ARG A 151 9.95 3.88 -40.16
N GLN A 152 9.56 3.04 -41.12
CA GLN A 152 8.59 1.96 -40.90
C GLN A 152 9.19 0.88 -39.99
N LEU A 153 10.44 0.51 -40.22
CA LEU A 153 11.16 -0.48 -39.40
C LEU A 153 11.37 0.03 -37.97
N GLU A 154 11.75 1.29 -37.80
CA GLU A 154 11.88 1.91 -36.47
C GLU A 154 10.54 1.98 -35.72
N GLN A 155 9.43 2.26 -36.42
CA GLN A 155 8.10 2.28 -35.82
C GLN A 155 7.63 0.88 -35.42
N ALA A 156 7.81 -0.12 -36.28
CA ALA A 156 7.44 -1.50 -36.00
C ALA A 156 8.13 -2.01 -34.73
N LEU A 157 9.43 -1.74 -34.60
CA LEU A 157 10.23 -2.14 -33.44
C LEU A 157 9.80 -1.46 -32.12
N ARG A 158 9.42 -0.17 -32.19
CA ARG A 158 8.90 0.55 -31.03
C ARG A 158 7.54 0.02 -30.61
N VAL A 159 6.67 -0.30 -31.56
CA VAL A 159 5.35 -0.87 -31.28
C VAL A 159 5.50 -2.25 -30.66
N GLU A 160 6.38 -3.10 -31.18
CA GLU A 160 6.66 -4.41 -30.62
C GLU A 160 7.08 -4.32 -29.14
N LEU A 161 8.07 -3.48 -28.83
CA LEU A 161 8.50 -3.27 -27.45
C LEU A 161 7.41 -2.63 -26.57
N ALA A 162 6.64 -1.69 -27.13
CA ALA A 162 5.53 -1.08 -26.41
C ALA A 162 4.47 -2.12 -26.03
N VAL A 163 4.13 -3.04 -26.94
CA VAL A 163 3.15 -4.11 -26.69
C VAL A 163 3.67 -5.09 -25.65
N ILE A 164 4.92 -5.57 -25.78
CA ILE A 164 5.52 -6.48 -24.80
C ILE A 164 5.61 -5.81 -23.42
N GLY A 165 6.07 -4.56 -23.37
CA GLY A 165 6.15 -3.77 -22.14
C GLY A 165 4.78 -3.48 -21.53
N ALA A 166 3.76 -3.20 -22.35
CA ALA A 166 2.38 -3.02 -21.91
C ALA A 166 1.84 -4.28 -21.25
N LEU A 167 2.00 -5.43 -21.91
CA LEU A 167 1.55 -6.71 -21.38
C LEU A 167 2.27 -7.05 -20.07
N ALA A 168 3.60 -6.86 -20.02
CA ALA A 168 4.36 -7.07 -18.80
C ALA A 168 3.89 -6.17 -17.65
N GLY A 169 3.65 -4.88 -17.92
CA GLY A 169 3.12 -3.93 -16.95
C GLY A 169 1.71 -4.29 -16.47
N LEU A 170 0.85 -4.77 -17.37
CA LEU A 170 -0.48 -5.26 -17.03
C LEU A 170 -0.41 -6.48 -16.11
N PHE A 171 0.40 -7.49 -16.45
CA PHE A 171 0.59 -8.67 -15.59
C PHE A 171 1.17 -8.31 -14.23
N ALA A 172 2.15 -7.40 -14.18
CA ALA A 172 2.70 -6.90 -12.93
C ALA A 172 1.63 -6.24 -12.06
N ALA A 173 0.76 -5.40 -12.63
CA ALA A 173 -0.32 -4.75 -11.88
C ALA A 173 -1.39 -5.73 -11.40
N LEU A 174 -1.80 -6.68 -12.24
CA LEU A 174 -2.77 -7.71 -11.83
C LEU A 174 -2.19 -8.57 -10.70
N GLY A 175 -0.92 -8.97 -10.80
CA GLY A 175 -0.22 -9.69 -9.73
C GLY A 175 -0.12 -8.87 -8.44
N ALA A 176 0.24 -7.59 -8.54
CA ALA A 176 0.31 -6.68 -7.40
C ALA A 176 -1.04 -6.45 -6.73
N LEU A 177 -2.12 -6.29 -7.50
CA LEU A 177 -3.49 -6.17 -6.98
C LEU A 177 -3.96 -7.46 -6.31
N ALA A 178 -3.72 -8.61 -6.92
CA ALA A 178 -4.09 -9.91 -6.35
C ALA A 178 -3.34 -10.16 -5.03
N LEU A 179 -2.02 -10.01 -5.02
CA LEU A 179 -1.22 -10.18 -3.81
C LEU A 179 -1.55 -9.14 -2.75
N GLY A 180 -1.71 -7.86 -3.15
CA GLY A 180 -2.04 -6.77 -2.25
C GLY A 180 -3.38 -6.99 -1.55
N THR A 181 -4.42 -7.40 -2.30
CA THR A 181 -5.74 -7.69 -1.73
C THR A 181 -5.71 -8.88 -0.77
N VAL A 182 -4.97 -9.95 -1.12
CA VAL A 182 -4.80 -11.12 -0.23
C VAL A 182 -4.10 -10.72 1.06
N VAL A 183 -2.96 -10.04 0.98
CA VAL A 183 -2.19 -9.61 2.16
C VAL A 183 -3.01 -8.65 3.02
N SER A 184 -3.70 -7.68 2.40
CA SER A 184 -4.54 -6.72 3.12
C SER A 184 -5.66 -7.37 3.89
N ARG A 185 -6.39 -8.30 3.26
CA ARG A 185 -7.52 -8.98 3.92
C ARG A 185 -7.08 -9.99 4.96
N GLN A 186 -6.05 -10.79 4.68
CA GLN A 186 -5.64 -11.90 5.56
C GLN A 186 -4.73 -11.46 6.70
N VAL A 187 -3.81 -10.52 6.45
CA VAL A 187 -2.81 -10.10 7.44
C VAL A 187 -3.28 -8.87 8.19
N PHE A 188 -3.74 -7.85 7.46
CA PHE A 188 -4.05 -6.55 8.05
C PHE A 188 -5.53 -6.34 8.35
N GLN A 189 -6.43 -7.21 7.86
CA GLN A 189 -7.88 -7.07 7.96
C GLN A 189 -8.38 -5.71 7.45
N LEU A 190 -7.71 -5.18 6.43
CA LEU A 190 -8.03 -3.90 5.80
C LEU A 190 -8.74 -4.13 4.47
N ASP A 191 -9.76 -3.32 4.21
CA ASP A 191 -10.38 -3.22 2.89
C ASP A 191 -9.55 -2.28 2.02
N LEU A 192 -8.80 -2.86 1.08
CA LEU A 192 -8.10 -2.12 0.04
C LEU A 192 -9.08 -1.69 -1.04
N ASP A 193 -9.23 -0.39 -1.24
CA ASP A 193 -9.92 0.15 -2.41
C ASP A 193 -9.11 -0.18 -3.68
N THR A 194 -9.58 -1.16 -4.44
CA THR A 194 -8.95 -1.55 -5.70
C THR A 194 -9.27 -0.50 -6.76
N SER A 195 -8.31 0.37 -7.03
CA SER A 195 -8.47 1.40 -8.04
C SER A 195 -8.18 0.85 -9.44
N LEU A 196 -9.18 0.89 -10.33
CA LEU A 196 -9.08 0.33 -11.68
C LEU A 196 -8.13 1.09 -12.62
N TRP A 197 -7.64 2.29 -12.24
CA TRP A 197 -6.70 3.05 -13.06
C TRP A 197 -5.25 2.58 -12.89
N LEU A 198 -4.92 1.90 -11.78
CA LEU A 198 -3.56 1.40 -11.49
C LEU A 198 -3.02 0.44 -12.58
N PRO A 199 -3.81 -0.56 -13.07
CA PRO A 199 -3.38 -1.40 -14.19
C PRO A 199 -3.10 -0.63 -15.47
N VAL A 200 -3.89 0.41 -15.77
CA VAL A 200 -3.69 1.24 -16.97
C VAL A 200 -2.37 1.99 -16.86
N VAL A 201 -2.07 2.56 -15.69
CA VAL A 201 -0.81 3.27 -15.45
C VAL A 201 0.39 2.32 -15.51
N ALA A 202 0.28 1.13 -14.93
CA ALA A 202 1.35 0.13 -15.01
C ALA A 202 1.57 -0.36 -16.45
N MET A 203 0.50 -0.57 -17.22
CA MET A 203 0.57 -0.92 -18.64
C MET A 203 1.27 0.18 -19.45
N CYS A 204 0.85 1.44 -19.31
CA CYS A 204 1.48 2.57 -19.98
C CYS A 204 2.93 2.78 -19.52
N GLY A 205 3.21 2.63 -18.22
CA GLY A 205 4.54 2.74 -17.63
C GLY A 205 5.48 1.64 -18.12
N GLY A 206 5.01 0.39 -18.18
CA GLY A 206 5.76 -0.75 -18.71
C GLY A 206 6.08 -0.60 -20.20
N ALA A 207 5.09 -0.15 -20.99
CA ALA A 207 5.29 0.16 -22.41
C ALA A 207 6.35 1.25 -22.61
N LEU A 208 6.24 2.36 -21.86
CA LEU A 208 7.19 3.46 -21.92
C LEU A 208 8.59 3.01 -21.51
N PHE A 209 8.69 2.25 -20.42
CA PHE A 209 9.96 1.73 -19.91
C PHE A 209 10.65 0.83 -20.93
N ALA A 210 9.93 -0.14 -21.51
CA ALA A 210 10.47 -1.05 -22.52
C ALA A 210 10.95 -0.29 -23.76
N VAL A 211 10.18 0.71 -24.23
CA VAL A 211 10.56 1.54 -25.38
C VAL A 211 11.79 2.39 -25.08
N VAL A 212 11.88 3.00 -23.90
CA VAL A 212 13.02 3.84 -23.50
C VAL A 212 14.31 3.02 -23.40
N VAL A 213 14.25 1.87 -22.72
CA VAL A 213 15.40 0.96 -22.58
C VAL A 213 15.79 0.39 -23.95
N GLY A 214 14.82 0.00 -24.77
CA GLY A 214 15.06 -0.54 -26.11
C GLY A 214 15.59 0.48 -27.10
N TRP A 215 15.18 1.75 -27.01
CA TRP A 215 15.72 2.82 -27.86
C TRP A 215 17.25 2.90 -27.73
N LEU A 216 17.78 2.81 -26.52
CA LEU A 216 19.23 2.83 -26.27
C LEU A 216 19.95 1.71 -27.03
N GLY A 217 19.36 0.52 -27.12
CA GLY A 217 19.86 -0.60 -27.94
C GLY A 217 19.74 -0.33 -29.44
N PHE A 218 18.62 0.24 -29.90
CA PHE A 218 18.36 0.49 -31.33
C PHE A 218 19.26 1.53 -31.98
N ARG A 219 19.70 2.55 -31.23
CA ARG A 219 20.67 3.53 -31.74
C ARG A 219 21.96 2.87 -32.23
N ARG A 220 22.39 1.77 -31.57
CA ARG A 220 23.56 1.00 -31.98
C ARG A 220 23.26 0.08 -33.18
N LEU A 221 22.07 -0.51 -33.25
CA LEU A 221 21.63 -1.37 -34.37
C LEU A 221 21.58 -0.63 -35.72
N LEU A 222 21.13 0.63 -35.72
CA LEU A 222 20.93 1.41 -36.96
C LEU A 222 22.19 2.14 -37.44
N ALA A 223 23.26 2.13 -36.64
CA ALA A 223 24.54 2.75 -37.00
C ALA A 223 25.41 1.85 -37.89
N THR A 224 25.16 0.54 -37.94
CA THR A 224 25.92 -0.39 -38.79
C THR A 224 25.39 -0.42 -40.22
N PRO A 225 26.22 -0.13 -41.24
CA PRO A 225 25.80 -0.11 -42.64
C PRO A 225 25.43 -1.53 -43.15
N PRO A 226 24.34 -1.67 -43.93
CA PRO A 226 23.78 -2.97 -44.35
C PRO A 226 24.75 -3.85 -45.15
N LEU A 227 25.69 -3.23 -45.88
CA LEU A 227 26.70 -3.92 -46.71
C LEU A 227 27.68 -4.76 -45.87
N LEU A 228 27.97 -4.37 -44.63
CA LEU A 228 28.85 -5.13 -43.74
C LEU A 228 28.12 -6.33 -43.10
N ALA A 229 26.81 -6.21 -42.89
CA ALA A 229 26.01 -7.31 -42.32
C ALA A 229 25.81 -8.45 -43.32
N LEU A 230 25.63 -8.15 -44.61
CA LEU A 230 25.50 -9.17 -45.66
C LEU A 230 26.84 -9.80 -46.08
N ARG A 231 27.96 -9.08 -45.94
CA ARG A 231 29.30 -9.60 -46.31
C ARG A 231 29.91 -10.54 -45.26
N ASN A 232 29.48 -10.43 -44.00
CA ASN A 232 29.96 -11.29 -42.90
C ASN A 232 28.97 -12.45 -42.58
N GLY A 233 27.92 -12.61 -43.38
CA GLY A 233 26.94 -13.70 -43.29
C GLY A 233 27.21 -14.86 -44.26
N ALA A 234 28.45 -14.97 -44.75
CA ALA A 234 28.99 -16.14 -45.44
C ALA A 234 30.18 -16.68 -44.65
#